data_AF-A0A8T5GDZ3-F1
#
_entry.id   AF-A0A8T5GDZ3-F1
#
_cell.length_a   1.000
_cell.length_b   1.000
_cell.length_c   1.000
_cell.angle_alpha   90.00
_cell.angle_beta   90.00
_cell.angle_gamma   90.00
#
_symmetry.space_group_name_H-M   'P 1'
#
loop_
_entity.id
_entity.type
_entity.pdbx_description
1 polymer ?
#
loop_
_entity_poly.entity_id
_entity_poly.type
_entity_poly.pdbx_seq_one_letter_code
_entity_poly.pdbx_strand_id
1 'polypeptide(L)'
;MEILNIREDLNKIQGLKVLKVLDDGFKERIMKLEEANNHGVFESLTRRHTLLLSHDSSFRDPTQEIVKSDDKGISFPGISFPEINADNVISSSPGFKMHKELIDSLNLSLKPNEATLLVGFDL
;
A
#
# COMPACT_ATOMS: atom_id res chain seq x y z
N MET A 1 19.46 -2.77 -5.41
CA MET A 1 19.07 -1.61 -4.59
C MET A 1 18.68 -2.12 -3.22
N GLU A 2 19.12 -1.49 -2.12
CA GLU A 2 18.75 -1.95 -0.78
C GLU A 2 17.41 -1.35 -0.34
N ILE A 3 16.65 -2.09 0.48
CA ILE A 3 15.35 -1.62 0.99
C ILE A 3 15.48 -0.31 1.78
N LEU A 4 16.62 -0.07 2.43
CA LEU A 4 16.89 1.17 3.16
C LEU A 4 16.93 2.38 2.21
N ASN A 5 17.61 2.25 1.07
CA ASN A 5 17.69 3.32 0.07
C ASN A 5 16.30 3.67 -0.49
N ILE A 6 15.47 2.65 -0.77
CA ILE A 6 14.08 2.86 -1.21
C ILE A 6 13.29 3.65 -0.18
N ARG A 7 13.43 3.33 1.11
CA ARG A 7 12.72 4.05 2.18
C ARG A 7 13.14 5.52 2.25
N GLU A 8 14.43 5.79 2.11
CA GLU A 8 14.95 7.16 2.10
C GLU A 8 14.46 7.96 0.90
N ASP A 9 14.44 7.35 -0.29
CA ASP A 9 13.96 8.02 -1.50
C ASP A 9 12.46 8.30 -1.46
N LEU A 10 11.65 7.34 -0.99
CA LEU A 10 10.21 7.53 -0.82
C LEU A 10 9.87 8.63 0.18
N ASN A 11 10.64 8.77 1.27
CA ASN A 11 10.43 9.83 2.25
C ASN A 11 10.80 11.24 1.75
N LYS A 12 11.46 11.36 0.59
CA LYS A 12 11.73 12.65 -0.06
C LYS A 12 10.56 13.10 -0.95
N ILE A 13 9.60 12.22 -1.22
CA ILE A 13 8.47 12.49 -2.11
C ILE A 13 7.39 13.25 -1.35
N GLN A 14 6.91 14.35 -1.94
CA GLN A 14 5.84 15.15 -1.36
C GLN A 14 4.58 14.31 -1.13
N GLY A 15 4.04 14.42 0.08
CA GLY A 15 2.81 13.74 0.46
C GLY A 15 2.97 12.25 0.72
N LEU A 16 4.18 11.69 0.79
CA LEU A 16 4.44 10.29 1.17
C LEU A 16 5.25 10.18 2.46
N LYS A 17 4.96 9.14 3.23
CA LYS A 17 5.76 8.74 4.40
C LYS A 17 5.83 7.23 4.50
N VAL A 18 7.03 6.67 4.55
CA VAL A 18 7.21 5.23 4.81
C VAL A 18 7.10 4.97 6.31
N LEU A 19 6.13 4.15 6.69
CA LEU A 19 5.84 3.83 8.09
C LEU A 19 6.57 2.57 8.53
N LYS A 20 6.52 1.50 7.71
CA LYS A 20 7.04 0.19 8.11
C LYS A 20 7.33 -0.71 6.91
N VAL A 21 8.30 -1.61 7.07
CA VAL A 21 8.44 -2.82 6.24
C VAL A 21 7.63 -3.91 6.92
N LEU A 22 6.68 -4.52 6.20
CA LEU A 22 5.86 -5.58 6.75
C LEU A 22 6.62 -6.91 6.76
N ASP A 23 6.60 -7.58 7.91
CA ASP A 23 7.01 -8.98 8.04
C ASP A 23 5.88 -9.92 7.58
N ASP A 24 6.23 -11.19 7.35
CA ASP A 24 5.29 -12.17 6.81
C ASP A 24 4.10 -12.43 7.75
N GLY A 25 4.33 -12.42 9.07
CA GLY A 25 3.24 -12.58 10.05
C GLY A 25 2.21 -11.46 9.97
N PHE A 26 2.67 -10.22 9.75
CA PHE A 26 1.80 -9.09 9.55
C PHE A 26 1.09 -9.13 8.19
N LYS A 27 1.78 -9.56 7.13
CA LYS A 27 1.17 -9.76 5.80
C LYS A 27 0.03 -10.78 5.86
N GLU A 28 0.25 -11.93 6.50
CA GLU A 28 -0.78 -12.96 6.67
C GLU A 28 -2.02 -12.43 7.40
N ARG A 29 -1.81 -11.55 8.38
CA ARG A 29 -2.92 -10.94 9.12
C ARG A 29 -3.75 -10.03 8.22
N ILE A 30 -3.11 -9.20 7.39
CA ILE A 30 -3.81 -8.35 6.43
C ILE A 30 -4.61 -9.22 5.44
N MET A 31 -3.98 -10.26 4.88
CA MET A 31 -4.66 -11.19 3.96
C MET A 31 -5.93 -11.82 4.55
N LYS A 32 -6.00 -12.05 5.86
CA LYS A 32 -7.17 -12.64 6.52
C LYS A 32 -8.30 -11.64 6.79
N LEU A 33 -8.00 -10.35 6.90
CA LEU A 33 -8.93 -9.31 7.34
C LEU A 33 -9.41 -8.39 6.21
N GLU A 34 -8.66 -8.32 5.11
CA GLU A 34 -8.97 -7.46 3.98
C GLU A 34 -10.21 -7.94 3.20
N GLU A 35 -10.89 -7.00 2.54
CA GLU A 35 -12.03 -7.26 1.67
C GLU A 35 -11.62 -8.11 0.45
N ALA A 36 -12.34 -9.20 0.19
CA ALA A 36 -11.95 -10.19 -0.83
C ALA A 36 -11.86 -9.62 -2.27
N ASN A 37 -12.56 -8.52 -2.55
CA ASN A 37 -12.52 -7.83 -3.84
C ASN A 37 -11.38 -6.81 -3.96
N ASN A 38 -10.56 -6.63 -2.91
CA ASN A 38 -9.39 -5.77 -2.94
C ASN A 38 -8.16 -6.50 -3.48
N HIS A 39 -8.22 -6.85 -4.77
CA HIS A 39 -7.18 -7.61 -5.47
C HIS A 39 -5.80 -6.95 -5.36
N GLY A 40 -5.73 -5.62 -5.39
CA GLY A 40 -4.48 -4.88 -5.29
C GLY A 40 -3.76 -5.08 -3.96
N VAL A 41 -4.49 -5.17 -2.84
CA VAL A 41 -3.88 -5.47 -1.54
C VAL A 41 -3.31 -6.88 -1.53
N PHE A 42 -4.07 -7.88 -1.95
CA PHE A 42 -3.58 -9.26 -1.99
C PHE A 42 -2.34 -9.37 -2.87
N GLU A 43 -2.37 -8.76 -4.05
CA GLU A 43 -1.24 -8.74 -4.96
C GLU A 43 0.01 -8.09 -4.33
N SER A 44 -0.16 -6.93 -3.67
CA SER A 44 0.93 -6.24 -2.97
C SER A 44 1.55 -7.08 -1.84
N LEU A 45 0.76 -7.90 -1.15
CA LEU A 45 1.21 -8.76 -0.05
C LEU A 45 1.91 -10.03 -0.54
N THR A 46 1.66 -10.48 -1.77
CA THR A 46 2.36 -11.63 -2.36
C THR A 46 3.80 -11.32 -2.79
N ARG A 47 4.18 -10.05 -2.84
CA ARG A 47 5.54 -9.62 -3.20
C ARG A 47 6.53 -9.90 -2.08
N ARG A 48 7.81 -10.06 -2.47
CA ARG A 48 8.89 -10.35 -1.53
C ARG A 48 8.97 -9.30 -0.44
N HIS A 49 8.92 -8.02 -0.82
CA HIS A 49 8.90 -6.90 0.10
C HIS A 49 7.55 -6.18 0.01
N THR A 50 6.99 -5.81 1.16
CA THR A 50 5.81 -4.93 1.22
C THR A 50 6.09 -3.80 2.21
N LEU A 51 5.97 -2.56 1.73
CA LEU A 51 6.04 -1.37 2.55
C LEU A 51 4.63 -0.91 2.90
N LEU A 52 4.46 -0.46 4.14
CA LEU A 52 3.33 0.33 4.59
C LEU A 52 3.73 1.80 4.57
N LEU A 53 2.97 2.60 3.83
CA LEU A 53 3.12 4.04 3.70
C LEU A 53 1.87 4.74 4.24
N SER A 54 1.99 6.01 4.59
CA SER A 54 0.88 6.95 4.52
C SER A 54 1.06 7.93 3.37
N HIS A 55 -0.05 8.45 2.86
CA HIS A 55 -0.06 9.53 1.90
C HIS A 55 -1.16 10.55 2.20
N ASP A 56 -0.98 11.80 1.78
CA ASP A 56 -2.01 12.84 1.83
C ASP A 56 -2.42 13.31 0.43
N SER A 57 -3.29 14.33 0.37
CA SER A 57 -3.81 14.90 -0.88
C SER A 57 -2.77 15.64 -1.73
N SER A 58 -1.54 15.82 -1.24
CA SER A 58 -0.44 16.40 -2.02
C SER A 58 0.39 15.36 -2.77
N PHE A 59 0.18 14.07 -2.48
CA PHE A 59 0.74 13.01 -3.31
C PHE A 59 0.06 13.00 -4.68
N ARG A 60 0.79 12.59 -5.71
CA ARG A 60 0.29 12.58 -7.10
C ARG A 60 -0.96 11.70 -7.25
N ASP A 61 -1.71 11.98 -8.31
CA ASP A 61 -2.84 11.14 -8.70
C ASP A 61 -2.38 9.71 -9.07
N PRO A 62 -3.27 8.70 -8.88
CA PRO A 62 -3.01 7.33 -9.32
C PRO A 62 -2.68 7.24 -10.81
N THR A 63 -1.77 6.34 -11.18
CA THR A 63 -1.38 6.11 -12.59
C THR A 63 -2.47 5.43 -13.41
N GLN A 64 -3.43 4.79 -12.74
CA GLN A 64 -4.49 3.96 -13.32
C GLN A 64 -5.75 4.06 -12.46
N GLU A 65 -6.86 3.54 -12.98
CA GLU A 65 -8.14 3.49 -12.29
C GLU A 65 -8.08 2.62 -11.02
N ILE A 66 -8.47 3.19 -9.88
CA ILE A 66 -8.37 2.56 -8.54
C ILE A 66 -9.62 1.76 -8.13
N VAL A 67 -10.73 1.92 -8.85
CA VAL A 67 -11.98 1.17 -8.65
C VAL A 67 -12.51 0.75 -10.00
N LYS A 68 -12.70 -0.56 -10.21
CA LYS A 68 -13.38 -1.10 -11.40
C LYS A 68 -14.75 -1.62 -11.02
N SER A 69 -15.76 -1.20 -11.77
CA SER A 69 -17.13 -1.72 -11.63
C SER A 69 -17.54 -2.39 -12.93
N ASP A 70 -17.94 -3.66 -12.86
CA ASP A 70 -18.48 -4.43 -13.98
C ASP A 70 -19.69 -5.26 -13.54
N ASP A 71 -20.22 -6.11 -14.44
CA ASP A 71 -21.37 -6.98 -14.17
C ASP A 71 -21.11 -8.00 -13.03
N LYS A 72 -19.85 -8.17 -12.60
CA LYS A 72 -19.44 -9.05 -11.50
C LYS A 72 -19.25 -8.29 -10.17
N GLY A 73 -19.39 -6.96 -10.19
CA GLY A 73 -19.37 -6.10 -9.01
C GLY A 73 -18.22 -5.09 -9.01
N ILE A 74 -17.88 -4.61 -7.81
CA ILE A 74 -16.81 -3.64 -7.59
C ILE A 74 -15.53 -4.38 -7.19
N SER A 75 -14.42 -4.04 -7.83
CA SER A 75 -13.08 -4.54 -7.50
C SER A 75 -12.07 -3.40 -7.40
N PHE A 76 -11.02 -3.61 -6.60
CA PHE A 76 -9.94 -2.67 -6.41
C PHE A 76 -8.65 -3.28 -6.96
N PRO A 77 -8.22 -2.91 -8.18
CA PRO A 77 -7.02 -3.48 -8.79
C PRO A 77 -5.73 -2.96 -8.13
N GLY A 78 -4.64 -3.68 -8.34
CA GLY A 78 -3.30 -3.17 -8.06
C GLY A 78 -2.92 -2.07 -9.05
N ILE A 79 -2.19 -1.06 -8.57
CA ILE A 79 -1.79 0.11 -9.35
C ILE A 79 -0.27 0.19 -9.40
N SER A 80 0.29 0.49 -10.57
CA SER A 80 1.74 0.68 -10.68
C SER A 80 2.25 1.81 -9.78
N PHE A 81 3.42 1.61 -9.18
CA PHE A 81 4.02 2.56 -8.25
C PHE A 81 5.43 2.98 -8.74
N PRO A 82 5.52 3.92 -9.70
CA PRO A 82 6.77 4.30 -10.38
C PRO A 82 7.84 4.91 -9.46
N GLU A 83 7.50 5.26 -8.22
CA GLU A 83 8.44 5.81 -7.25
C GLU A 83 9.51 4.80 -6.79
N ILE A 84 9.27 3.51 -7.00
CA ILE A 84 10.25 2.45 -6.70
C ILE A 84 10.77 1.87 -8.01
N ASN A 85 12.08 1.96 -8.22
CA ASN A 85 12.76 1.36 -9.36
C ASN A 85 13.11 -0.12 -9.10
N ALA A 86 12.10 -0.98 -9.03
CA ALA A 86 12.24 -2.42 -8.75
C ALA A 86 11.31 -3.24 -9.66
N ASP A 87 11.33 -4.56 -9.53
CA ASP A 87 10.46 -5.44 -10.30
C ASP A 87 9.09 -5.59 -9.62
N ASN A 88 8.05 -5.80 -10.43
CA ASN A 88 6.67 -6.11 -9.99
C ASN A 88 6.09 -5.12 -8.96
N VAL A 89 6.43 -3.83 -9.07
CA VAL A 89 6.01 -2.81 -8.11
C VAL A 89 4.52 -2.48 -8.25
N ILE A 90 3.78 -2.80 -7.20
CA ILE A 90 2.33 -2.62 -7.14
C ILE A 90 1.97 -1.94 -5.84
N SER A 91 1.00 -1.05 -5.93
CA SER A 91 0.44 -0.34 -4.80
C SER A 91 -1.07 -0.53 -4.74
N SER A 92 -1.60 -0.48 -3.52
CA SER A 92 -3.03 -0.53 -3.27
C SER A 92 -3.37 0.04 -1.91
N SER A 93 -4.54 0.67 -1.83
CA SER A 93 -5.09 1.19 -0.58
C SER A 93 -5.88 0.08 0.14
N PRO A 94 -5.55 -0.21 1.41
CA PRO A 94 -6.36 -1.09 2.24
C PRO A 94 -7.81 -0.60 2.36
N GLY A 95 -8.73 -1.54 2.57
CA GLY A 95 -10.11 -1.21 2.91
C GLY A 95 -10.19 -0.44 4.24
N PHE A 96 -11.28 0.29 4.47
CA PHE A 96 -11.40 1.18 5.64
C PHE A 96 -11.20 0.46 6.99
N LYS A 97 -11.69 -0.78 7.11
CA LYS A 97 -11.50 -1.60 8.32
C LYS A 97 -10.03 -1.92 8.53
N MET A 98 -9.33 -2.33 7.47
CA MET A 98 -7.91 -2.66 7.51
C MET A 98 -7.04 -1.41 7.73
N HIS A 99 -7.39 -0.28 7.14
CA HIS A 99 -6.77 1.01 7.41
C HIS A 99 -6.78 1.36 8.92
N LYS A 100 -7.93 1.23 9.57
CA LYS A 100 -8.06 1.45 11.03
C LYS A 100 -7.23 0.46 11.84
N GLU A 101 -7.31 -0.82 11.49
CA GLU A 101 -6.55 -1.87 12.15
C GLU A 101 -5.03 -1.67 12.03
N LEU A 102 -4.54 -1.18 10.89
CA LEU A 102 -3.14 -0.81 10.69
C LEU A 102 -2.73 0.33 11.63
N ILE A 103 -3.56 1.37 11.74
CA ILE A 103 -3.30 2.52 12.61
C ILE A 103 -3.21 2.06 14.06
N ASP A 104 -4.21 1.31 14.53
CA ASP A 104 -4.33 0.91 15.93
C ASP A 104 -3.23 -0.08 16.32
N SER A 105 -3.00 -1.13 15.50
CA SER A 105 -2.02 -2.17 15.81
C SER A 105 -0.57 -1.72 15.78
N LEU A 106 -0.26 -0.72 14.95
CA LEU A 106 1.10 -0.20 14.82
C LEU A 106 1.30 1.13 15.56
N ASN A 107 0.28 1.58 16.30
CA ASN A 107 0.27 2.86 17.02
C ASN A 107 0.70 4.03 16.12
N LEU A 108 0.16 4.08 14.91
CA LEU A 108 0.51 5.08 13.92
C LEU A 108 -0.21 6.39 14.21
N SER A 109 0.54 7.49 14.28
CA SER A 109 -0.05 8.83 14.31
C SER A 109 -0.12 9.36 12.88
N LEU A 110 -1.30 9.25 12.26
CA LEU A 110 -1.60 9.83 10.96
C LEU A 110 -2.34 11.16 11.13
N LYS A 111 -2.10 12.09 10.21
CA LYS A 111 -2.91 13.31 10.15
C LYS A 111 -4.34 12.99 9.68
N PRO A 112 -5.35 13.84 9.97
CA PRO A 112 -6.75 13.59 9.58
C PRO A 112 -6.98 13.40 8.08
N ASN A 113 -6.08 13.91 7.24
CA ASN A 113 -6.13 13.82 5.78
C ASN A 113 -5.16 12.79 5.19
N GLU A 114 -4.53 11.96 6.03
CA GLU A 114 -3.62 10.90 5.60
C GLU A 114 -4.36 9.55 5.50
N ALA A 115 -4.07 8.80 4.45
CA ALA A 115 -4.53 7.44 4.24
C ALA A 115 -3.35 6.46 4.16
N THR A 116 -3.58 5.18 4.47
CA THR A 116 -2.55 4.14 4.35
C THR A 116 -2.48 3.60 2.93
N LEU A 117 -1.27 3.27 2.49
CA LEU A 117 -0.99 2.63 1.21
C LEU A 117 -0.04 1.44 1.43
N LEU A 118 -0.32 0.31 0.79
CA LEU A 118 0.59 -0.83 0.71
C LEU A 118 1.32 -0.78 -0.63
N VAL A 119 2.62 -1.03 -0.62
CA VAL A 119 3.44 -1.13 -1.85
C VAL A 119 4.26 -2.41 -1.81
N GLY A 120 3.94 -3.36 -2.66
CA GLY A 120 4.66 -4.61 -2.86
C GLY A 120 5.66 -4.51 -4.02
N PHE A 121 6.85 -5.11 -3.89
CA PHE A 121 7.86 -5.21 -4.96
C PHE A 121 8.88 -6.33 -4.72
N ASP A 122 9.61 -6.66 -5.78
CA ASP A 122 10.70 -7.63 -5.79
C ASP A 122 12.04 -6.94 -6.16
N LEU A 123 13.11 -7.22 -5.40
CA LEU A 123 14.46 -6.66 -5.57
C LEU A 123 15.42 -7.61 -6.28
#